data_AF-A0A5Z0BTR2-F1
#
_entry.id   AF-A0A5Z0BTR2-F1
#
_cell.length_a   1.000
_cell.length_b   1.000
_cell.length_c   1.000
_cell.angle_alpha   90.00
_cell.angle_beta   90.00
_cell.angle_gamma   90.00
#
_symmetry.space_group_name_H-M   'P 1'
#
loop_
_entity.id
_entity.type
_entity.pdbx_description
1 polymer ?
#
loop_
_entity_poly.entity_id
_entity_poly.type
_entity_poly.pdbx_seq_one_letter_code
_entity_poly.pdbx_strand_id
1 'polypeptide(L)'
;MTEEKLLKSLADGVLKINESSIDVAVLENGVRIITHSGVFRALGREPRGNARLDQIPAFMDAKNLQPLISSELKTQISRISYLDKNSKVKEGYNADILPLVADLYLKAREEGILTQAQIETAKKAEILIRSLARLGITALVDEATGYQYERERDELQKILKAYISEELLKWEKRFPDDFYKELFRLNDWDFTTKGIQKRPAIIGKWTNTLIYEQLPKGVLEELKERTPKNARYHQSLSKDIGQPNLTAQIYKVIGIMQTSDNMKQMWENFKKIKLREQDEDIEFDEKGRLKEK
;
A
#
# COMPACT_ATOMS: atom_id res chain seq x y z
N MET A 1 6.55 24.52 27.17
CA MET A 1 6.93 23.28 26.48
C MET A 1 6.08 23.20 25.24
N THR A 2 6.65 23.54 24.09
CA THR A 2 6.02 23.35 22.79
C THR A 2 5.82 21.84 22.60
N GLU A 3 4.57 21.40 22.42
CA GLU A 3 4.30 20.02 21.98
C GLU A 3 5.08 19.80 20.68
N GLU A 4 6.07 18.93 20.72
CA GLU A 4 6.85 18.58 19.55
C GLU A 4 5.92 17.81 18.61
N LYS A 5 5.45 18.51 17.57
CA LYS A 5 4.47 17.98 16.64
C LYS A 5 5.09 16.76 15.94
N LEU A 6 4.49 15.59 16.16
CA LEU A 6 4.89 14.37 15.48
C LEU A 6 4.78 14.54 13.96
N LEU A 7 5.85 14.17 13.25
CA LEU A 7 5.87 14.12 11.80
C LEU A 7 4.88 13.08 11.30
N LYS A 8 4.25 13.34 10.15
CA LYS A 8 3.37 12.37 9.50
C LYS A 8 4.11 11.57 8.44
N SER A 9 3.66 10.36 8.21
CA SER A 9 4.06 9.54 7.08
C SER A 9 3.44 10.09 5.78
N LEU A 10 4.29 10.38 4.80
CA LEU A 10 3.88 10.63 3.41
C LEU A 10 3.55 9.32 2.70
N ALA A 11 4.31 8.28 2.99
CA ALA A 11 4.19 6.97 2.38
C ALA A 11 4.51 5.88 3.39
N ASP A 12 3.62 4.90 3.49
CA ASP A 12 3.82 3.67 4.24
C ASP A 12 3.91 2.51 3.24
N GLY A 13 4.67 1.48 3.57
CA GLY A 13 4.77 0.28 2.75
C GLY A 13 5.43 -0.89 3.50
N VAL A 14 5.54 -2.01 2.80
CA VAL A 14 6.21 -3.22 3.30
C VAL A 14 7.39 -3.54 2.39
N LEU A 15 8.59 -3.49 2.95
CA LEU A 15 9.82 -3.89 2.29
C LEU A 15 10.00 -5.41 2.45
N LYS A 16 9.89 -6.15 1.34
CA LYS A 16 10.13 -7.59 1.31
C LYS A 16 11.59 -7.86 0.97
N ILE A 17 12.34 -8.43 1.91
CA ILE A 17 13.71 -8.89 1.70
C ILE A 17 13.77 -10.37 2.04
N ASN A 18 13.91 -11.20 1.00
CA ASN A 18 13.80 -12.66 1.10
C ASN A 18 12.49 -13.06 1.82
N GLU A 19 12.59 -13.77 2.93
CA GLU A 19 11.46 -14.23 3.74
C GLU A 19 11.00 -13.18 4.77
N SER A 20 11.67 -12.03 4.87
CA SER A 20 11.34 -10.98 5.83
C SER A 20 10.45 -9.90 5.20
N SER A 21 9.31 -9.65 5.82
CA SER A 21 8.46 -8.49 5.54
C SER A 21 8.70 -7.41 6.59
N ILE A 22 9.18 -6.24 6.18
CA ILE A 22 9.63 -5.16 7.07
C ILE A 22 8.76 -3.93 6.81
N ASP A 23 8.00 -3.48 7.80
CA ASP A 23 7.19 -2.27 7.66
C ASP A 23 8.09 -1.04 7.61
N VAL A 24 7.85 -0.18 6.62
CA VAL A 24 8.64 1.02 6.33
C VAL A 24 7.74 2.23 6.10
N ALA A 25 8.29 3.41 6.38
CA ALA A 25 7.61 4.68 6.13
C ALA A 25 8.59 5.75 5.62
N VAL A 26 8.06 6.76 4.92
CA VAL A 26 8.76 7.99 4.56
C VAL A 26 8.02 9.15 5.21
N LEU A 27 8.70 9.91 6.07
CA LEU A 27 8.12 11.04 6.79
C LEU A 27 8.05 12.31 5.91
N GLU A 28 7.26 13.30 6.34
CA GLU A 28 7.11 14.62 5.67
C GLU A 28 8.43 15.35 5.43
N ASN A 29 9.45 15.10 6.24
CA ASN A 29 10.80 15.67 6.08
C ASN A 29 11.74 14.80 5.23
N GLY A 30 11.25 13.72 4.62
CA GLY A 30 12.03 12.80 3.79
C GLY A 30 12.79 11.71 4.57
N VAL A 31 12.72 11.69 5.90
CA VAL A 31 13.35 10.63 6.70
C VAL A 31 12.67 9.29 6.41
N ARG A 32 13.47 8.27 6.14
CA ARG A 32 13.02 6.90 5.89
C ARG A 32 13.07 6.14 7.20
N ILE A 33 11.97 5.49 7.56
CA ILE A 33 11.79 4.79 8.82
C ILE A 33 11.61 3.30 8.56
N ILE A 34 12.27 2.48 9.37
CA ILE A 34 11.94 1.06 9.57
C ILE A 34 11.27 0.93 10.94
N THR A 35 10.15 0.22 11.03
CA THR A 35 9.48 0.02 12.32
C THR A 35 10.38 -0.69 13.32
N HIS A 36 10.12 -0.45 14.60
CA HIS A 36 10.86 -1.11 15.68
C HIS A 36 10.89 -2.64 15.49
N SER A 37 9.72 -3.26 15.30
CA SER A 37 9.60 -4.71 15.05
C SER A 37 10.28 -5.16 13.76
N GLY A 38 10.27 -4.32 12.72
CA GLY A 38 10.89 -4.60 11.43
C GLY A 38 12.40 -4.87 11.53
N VAL A 39 13.12 -4.10 12.34
CA VAL A 39 14.58 -4.31 12.55
C VAL A 39 14.86 -5.67 13.19
N PHE A 40 14.08 -6.05 14.21
CA PHE A 40 14.22 -7.35 14.87
C PHE A 40 13.95 -8.50 13.90
N ARG A 41 12.85 -8.42 13.13
CA ARG A 41 12.47 -9.44 12.15
C ARG A 41 13.53 -9.62 11.07
N ALA A 42 14.08 -8.52 10.55
CA ALA A 42 15.16 -8.55 9.54
C ALA A 42 16.42 -9.26 10.03
N LEU A 43 16.72 -9.17 11.33
CA LEU A 43 17.85 -9.85 11.98
C LEU A 43 17.48 -11.26 12.50
N GLY A 44 16.24 -11.70 12.28
CA GLY A 44 15.71 -12.96 12.79
C GLY A 44 15.70 -13.07 14.31
N ARG A 45 15.41 -11.95 14.98
CA ARG A 45 15.27 -11.85 16.43
C ARG A 45 13.83 -11.53 16.78
N GLU A 46 13.39 -12.00 17.94
CA GLU A 46 12.13 -11.56 18.52
C GLU A 46 12.30 -10.19 19.20
N PRO A 47 11.35 -9.25 19.05
CA PRO A 47 11.33 -8.02 19.82
C PRO A 47 11.36 -8.33 21.32
N ARG A 48 12.29 -7.74 22.06
CA ARG A 48 12.31 -7.80 23.53
C ARG A 48 11.95 -6.44 24.10
N GLY A 49 11.13 -6.44 25.16
CA GLY A 49 10.62 -5.22 25.79
C GLY A 49 11.70 -4.36 26.46
N ASN A 50 12.73 -4.97 27.06
CA ASN A 50 13.79 -4.28 27.79
C ASN A 50 15.16 -4.59 27.18
N ALA A 51 15.93 -3.54 26.89
CA ALA A 51 17.36 -3.64 26.60
C ALA A 51 18.15 -3.91 27.89
N ARG A 52 19.30 -4.59 27.78
CA ARG A 52 20.23 -4.82 28.90
C ARG A 52 21.03 -3.57 29.29
N LEU A 53 21.11 -2.61 28.38
CA LEU A 53 21.83 -1.36 28.52
C LEU A 53 20.87 -0.21 28.20
N ASP A 54 20.86 0.82 29.03
CA ASP A 54 20.03 2.01 28.81
C ASP A 54 20.35 2.62 27.44
N GLN A 55 19.30 2.95 26.69
CA GLN A 55 19.37 3.60 25.37
C GLN A 55 19.97 2.78 24.22
N ILE A 56 20.43 1.54 24.46
CA ILE A 56 20.95 0.65 23.41
C ILE A 56 19.90 -0.40 23.05
N PRO A 57 19.48 -0.54 21.79
CA PRO A 57 18.49 -1.54 21.41
C PRO A 57 18.92 -2.99 21.72
N ALA A 58 17.95 -3.85 22.08
CA ALA A 58 18.21 -5.24 22.48
C ALA A 58 18.80 -6.15 21.38
N PHE A 59 18.85 -5.68 20.13
CA PHE A 59 19.55 -6.37 19.04
C PHE A 59 21.06 -6.08 19.02
N MET A 60 21.57 -5.15 19.83
CA MET A 60 22.98 -4.76 19.87
C MET A 60 23.52 -4.54 21.29
N ASP A 61 22.77 -4.91 22.34
CA ASP A 61 23.12 -4.70 23.75
C ASP A 61 24.10 -5.74 24.36
N ALA A 62 24.56 -6.70 23.54
CA ALA A 62 25.44 -7.75 24.01
C ALA A 62 26.86 -7.20 24.28
N LYS A 63 27.47 -7.58 25.42
CA LYS A 63 28.77 -7.07 25.86
C LYS A 63 29.88 -7.23 24.81
N ASN A 64 29.87 -8.36 24.11
CA ASN A 64 30.84 -8.66 23.06
C ASN A 64 30.69 -7.76 21.82
N LEU A 65 29.51 -7.18 21.57
CA LEU A 65 29.30 -6.29 20.43
C LEU A 65 29.67 -4.83 20.73
N GLN A 66 29.69 -4.42 22.01
CA GLN A 66 29.90 -3.01 22.39
C GLN A 66 31.17 -2.36 21.82
N PRO A 67 32.33 -3.05 21.78
CA PRO A 67 33.55 -2.47 21.23
C PRO A 67 33.47 -2.12 19.74
N LEU A 68 32.54 -2.74 19.00
CA LEU A 68 32.42 -2.60 17.54
C LEU A 68 31.31 -1.63 17.10
N ILE A 69 30.56 -1.06 18.06
CA ILE A 69 29.52 -0.09 17.74
C ILE A 69 30.17 1.23 17.29
N SER A 70 30.06 1.51 16.00
CA SER A 70 30.57 2.74 15.39
C SER A 70 29.83 3.98 15.91
N SER A 71 30.49 5.14 15.83
CA SER A 71 29.85 6.42 16.14
C SER A 71 28.65 6.70 15.24
N GLU A 72 28.73 6.32 13.97
CA GLU A 72 27.62 6.41 13.02
C GLU A 72 26.42 5.59 13.48
N LEU A 73 26.62 4.31 13.83
CA LEU A 73 25.54 3.47 14.34
C LEU A 73 24.90 4.07 15.60
N LYS A 74 25.69 4.64 16.53
CA LYS A 74 25.16 5.31 17.72
C LYS A 74 24.22 6.48 17.41
N THR A 75 24.39 7.16 16.28
CA THR A 75 23.46 8.25 15.88
C THR A 75 22.11 7.73 15.37
N GLN A 76 22.04 6.47 14.96
CA GLN A 76 20.84 5.88 14.35
C GLN A 76 19.99 5.04 15.33
N ILE A 77 20.46 4.82 16.57
CA ILE A 77 19.75 3.97 17.56
C ILE A 77 18.57 4.67 18.25
N SER A 78 18.40 5.97 18.06
CA SER A 78 17.30 6.72 18.65
C SER A 78 15.98 6.37 17.96
N ARG A 79 14.95 6.05 18.75
CA ARG A 79 13.61 5.84 18.22
C ARG A 79 13.01 7.16 17.78
N ILE A 80 12.29 7.12 16.67
CA ILE A 80 11.54 8.24 16.11
C ILE A 80 10.05 7.88 16.20
N SER A 81 9.31 8.67 16.97
CA SER A 81 7.85 8.59 17.02
C SER A 81 7.25 9.41 15.87
N TYR A 82 6.27 8.86 15.17
CA TYR A 82 5.61 9.50 14.03
C TYR A 82 4.15 9.08 13.92
N LEU A 83 3.37 9.81 13.13
CA LEU A 83 1.99 9.47 12.79
C LEU A 83 1.96 8.73 11.46
N ASP A 84 1.37 7.53 11.40
CA ASP A 84 1.12 6.84 10.14
C ASP A 84 0.02 7.54 9.31
N LYS A 85 -0.27 7.05 8.09
CA LYS A 85 -1.36 7.57 7.24
C LYS A 85 -2.73 7.62 7.93
N ASN A 86 -2.95 6.76 8.92
CA ASN A 86 -4.19 6.67 9.70
C ASN A 86 -4.15 7.52 10.98
N SER A 87 -3.16 8.42 11.11
CA SER A 87 -2.93 9.26 12.29
C SER A 87 -2.73 8.46 13.59
N LYS A 88 -2.25 7.22 13.50
CA LYS A 88 -1.83 6.43 14.67
C LYS A 88 -0.36 6.68 14.95
N VAL A 89 -0.02 6.80 16.23
CA VAL A 89 1.36 6.93 16.67
C VAL A 89 2.07 5.59 16.47
N LYS A 90 3.19 5.62 15.75
CA LYS A 90 4.13 4.50 15.55
C LYS A 90 5.53 4.92 15.98
N GLU A 91 6.37 3.91 16.23
CA GLU A 91 7.79 4.09 16.51
C GLU A 91 8.65 3.28 15.54
N GLY A 92 9.79 3.84 15.18
CA GLY A 92 10.79 3.17 14.36
C GLY A 92 12.16 3.80 14.49
N TYR A 93 13.04 3.38 13.62
CA TYR A 93 14.41 3.87 13.50
C TYR A 93 14.61 4.44 12.11
N ASN A 94 15.59 5.32 11.92
CA ASN A 94 16.05 5.64 10.57
C ASN A 94 16.43 4.34 9.85
N ALA A 95 16.02 4.20 8.58
CA ALA A 95 16.28 3.02 7.77
C ALA A 95 17.78 2.66 7.66
N ASP A 96 18.67 3.65 7.81
CA ASP A 96 20.12 3.47 7.84
C ASP A 96 20.60 2.56 8.98
N ILE A 97 19.79 2.37 10.04
CA ILE A 97 20.13 1.46 11.14
C ILE A 97 20.36 0.03 10.67
N LEU A 98 19.62 -0.40 9.63
CA LEU A 98 19.59 -1.79 9.22
C LEU A 98 20.92 -2.25 8.61
N PRO A 99 21.50 -1.55 7.61
CA PRO A 99 22.83 -1.91 7.11
C PRO A 99 23.91 -1.75 8.19
N LEU A 100 23.83 -0.74 9.06
CA LEU A 100 24.82 -0.50 10.12
C LEU A 100 24.83 -1.59 11.18
N VAL A 101 23.67 -2.08 11.61
CA VAL A 101 23.58 -3.21 12.54
C VAL A 101 24.02 -4.51 11.87
N ALA A 102 23.69 -4.71 10.58
CA ALA A 102 24.17 -5.88 9.87
C ALA A 102 25.70 -5.89 9.79
N ASP A 103 26.33 -4.76 9.47
CA ASP A 103 27.79 -4.57 9.47
C ASP A 103 28.42 -4.85 10.85
N LEU A 104 27.79 -4.41 11.94
CA LEU A 104 28.21 -4.74 13.31
C LEU A 104 28.32 -6.27 13.53
N TYR A 105 27.32 -7.04 13.08
CA TYR A 105 27.35 -8.50 13.20
C TYR A 105 28.38 -9.16 12.29
N LEU A 106 28.63 -8.60 11.09
CA LEU A 106 29.67 -9.09 10.18
C LEU A 106 31.06 -8.86 10.76
N LYS A 107 31.36 -7.67 11.29
CA LYS A 107 32.62 -7.37 11.98
C LYS A 107 32.85 -8.25 13.20
N ALA A 108 31.82 -8.44 14.03
CA ALA A 108 31.91 -9.33 15.18
C ALA A 108 32.19 -10.79 14.78
N ARG A 109 31.70 -11.21 13.61
CA ARG A 109 32.01 -12.53 13.03
C ARG A 109 33.47 -12.60 12.57
N GLU A 110 33.94 -11.58 11.87
CA GLU A 110 35.33 -11.47 11.39
C GLU A 110 36.34 -11.51 12.54
N GLU A 111 36.02 -10.88 13.66
CA GLU A 111 36.84 -10.91 14.88
C GLU A 111 36.70 -12.21 15.70
N GLY A 112 35.77 -13.11 15.35
CA GLY A 112 35.55 -14.37 16.06
C GLY A 112 34.95 -14.21 17.46
N ILE A 113 34.35 -13.05 17.77
CA ILE A 113 33.82 -12.72 19.11
C ILE A 113 32.32 -13.04 19.27
N LEU A 114 31.68 -13.59 18.23
CA LEU A 114 30.26 -13.98 18.29
C LEU A 114 30.03 -15.16 19.23
N THR A 115 28.93 -15.09 19.98
CA THR A 115 28.40 -16.23 20.73
C THR A 115 27.64 -17.17 19.80
N GLN A 116 27.46 -18.43 20.20
CA GLN A 116 26.69 -19.42 19.43
C GLN A 116 25.28 -18.93 19.06
N ALA A 117 24.62 -18.21 19.96
CA ALA A 117 23.29 -17.65 19.74
C ALA A 117 23.26 -16.49 18.72
N GLN A 118 24.40 -15.84 18.46
CA GLN A 118 24.50 -14.73 17.50
C GLN A 118 24.91 -15.18 16.09
N ILE A 119 25.42 -16.41 15.92
CA ILE A 119 25.85 -16.93 14.61
C ILE A 119 24.71 -16.88 13.59
N GLU A 120 23.50 -17.30 13.97
CA GLU A 120 22.34 -17.27 13.07
C GLU A 120 21.91 -15.83 12.73
N THR A 121 21.98 -14.91 13.68
CA THR A 121 21.75 -13.47 13.41
C THR A 121 22.77 -12.92 12.42
N ALA A 122 24.05 -13.28 12.56
CA ALA A 122 25.09 -12.83 11.65
C ALA A 122 24.92 -13.39 10.22
N LYS A 123 24.46 -14.64 10.08
CA LYS A 123 24.08 -15.20 8.77
C LYS A 123 22.92 -14.45 8.13
N LYS A 124 21.88 -14.12 8.90
CA LYS A 124 20.75 -13.31 8.41
C LYS A 124 21.18 -11.90 8.01
N ALA A 125 22.04 -11.26 8.80
CA ALA A 125 22.65 -9.98 8.48
C ALA A 125 23.45 -10.03 7.16
N GLU A 126 24.22 -11.09 6.92
CA GLU A 126 24.95 -11.30 5.66
C GLU A 126 24.00 -11.42 4.46
N ILE A 127 22.99 -12.27 4.57
CA ILE A 127 21.97 -12.47 3.52
C ILE A 127 21.28 -11.13 3.20
N LEU A 128 20.93 -10.38 4.25
CA LEU A 128 20.32 -9.06 4.15
C LEU A 128 21.20 -8.08 3.39
N ILE A 129 22.47 -7.90 3.77
CA ILE A 129 23.40 -7.00 3.07
C ILE A 129 23.59 -7.40 1.61
N ARG A 130 23.76 -8.69 1.31
CA ARG A 130 23.88 -9.18 -0.07
C ARG A 130 22.64 -8.88 -0.91
N SER A 131 21.45 -8.98 -0.30
CA SER A 131 20.18 -8.70 -0.97
C SER A 131 20.01 -7.20 -1.22
N LEU A 132 20.31 -6.38 -0.22
CA LEU A 132 20.31 -4.91 -0.33
C LEU A 132 21.29 -4.43 -1.40
N ALA A 133 22.49 -5.01 -1.48
CA ALA A 133 23.48 -4.66 -2.49
C ALA A 133 22.97 -4.95 -3.92
N ARG A 134 22.36 -6.12 -4.14
CA ARG A 134 21.78 -6.48 -5.44
C ARG A 134 20.66 -5.51 -5.83
N LEU A 135 19.72 -5.25 -4.91
CA LEU A 135 18.62 -4.31 -5.15
C LEU A 135 19.12 -2.88 -5.37
N GLY A 136 20.13 -2.45 -4.61
CA GLY A 136 20.75 -1.14 -4.74
C GLY A 136 21.40 -0.96 -6.11
N ILE A 137 22.15 -1.95 -6.61
CA ILE A 137 22.73 -1.90 -7.96
C ILE A 137 21.62 -1.81 -9.01
N THR A 138 20.58 -2.66 -8.92
CA THR A 138 19.44 -2.58 -9.86
C THR A 138 18.78 -1.20 -9.82
N ALA A 139 18.49 -0.67 -8.64
CA ALA A 139 17.86 0.64 -8.50
C ALA A 139 18.73 1.78 -9.05
N LEU A 140 20.05 1.75 -8.80
CA LEU A 140 20.99 2.74 -9.33
C LEU A 140 21.10 2.67 -10.85
N VAL A 141 21.08 1.47 -11.44
CA VAL A 141 21.05 1.29 -12.90
C VAL A 141 19.73 1.82 -13.47
N ASP A 142 18.60 1.50 -12.85
CA ASP A 142 17.28 1.97 -13.28
C ASP A 142 17.16 3.50 -13.20
N GLU A 143 17.73 4.11 -12.16
CA GLU A 143 17.78 5.57 -12.00
C GLU A 143 18.70 6.22 -13.04
N ALA A 144 19.92 5.69 -13.21
CA ALA A 144 20.90 6.23 -14.14
C ALA A 144 20.49 6.09 -15.61
N THR A 145 19.72 5.06 -15.95
CA THR A 145 19.19 4.83 -17.31
C THR A 145 17.84 5.49 -17.53
N GLY A 146 17.15 5.92 -16.47
CA GLY A 146 15.76 6.36 -16.52
C GLY A 146 14.75 5.22 -16.69
N TYR A 147 15.20 3.95 -16.70
CA TYR A 147 14.33 2.77 -16.86
C TYR A 147 13.26 2.66 -15.77
N GLN A 148 13.48 3.28 -14.60
CA GLN A 148 12.45 3.39 -13.56
C GLN A 148 11.12 3.97 -14.09
N TYR A 149 11.17 4.94 -15.00
CA TYR A 149 9.96 5.54 -15.61
C TYR A 149 9.35 4.66 -16.69
N GLU A 150 10.18 3.93 -17.44
CA GLU A 150 9.72 3.00 -18.47
C GLU A 150 9.00 1.80 -17.86
N ARG A 151 9.52 1.25 -16.76
CA ARG A 151 8.89 0.14 -16.04
C ARG A 151 7.48 0.47 -15.56
N GLU A 152 7.29 1.65 -14.95
CA GLU A 152 5.95 2.09 -14.53
C GLU A 152 5.01 2.26 -15.73
N ARG A 153 5.53 2.79 -16.84
CA ARG A 153 4.76 2.95 -18.08
C ARG A 153 4.36 1.60 -18.67
N ASP A 154 5.25 0.63 -18.68
CA ASP A 154 5.01 -0.69 -19.24
C ASP A 154 3.99 -1.49 -18.43
N GLU A 155 4.06 -1.43 -17.10
CA GLU A 155 3.05 -2.07 -16.24
C GLU A 155 1.67 -1.44 -16.42
N LEU A 156 1.61 -0.10 -16.53
CA LEU A 156 0.37 0.59 -16.85
C LEU A 156 -0.16 0.17 -18.24
N GLN A 157 0.70 0.14 -19.26
CA GLN A 157 0.34 -0.29 -20.61
C GLN A 157 -0.22 -1.73 -20.65
N LYS A 158 0.36 -2.65 -19.87
CA LYS A 158 -0.16 -4.03 -19.75
C LYS A 158 -1.58 -4.04 -19.17
N ILE A 159 -1.84 -3.26 -18.11
CA ILE A 159 -3.19 -3.12 -17.53
C ILE A 159 -4.16 -2.55 -18.55
N LEU A 160 -3.79 -1.46 -19.22
CA LEU A 160 -4.64 -0.83 -20.23
C LEU A 160 -4.96 -1.80 -21.37
N LYS A 161 -3.96 -2.52 -21.89
CA LYS A 161 -4.16 -3.53 -22.94
C LYS A 161 -5.12 -4.65 -22.52
N ALA A 162 -5.10 -5.04 -21.24
CA ALA A 162 -6.04 -6.04 -20.73
C ALA A 162 -7.47 -5.48 -20.60
N TYR A 163 -7.63 -4.22 -20.20
CA TYR A 163 -8.94 -3.61 -19.92
C TYR A 163 -9.63 -2.98 -21.12
N ILE A 164 -8.87 -2.53 -22.10
CA ILE A 164 -9.36 -1.76 -23.24
C ILE A 164 -9.43 -2.67 -24.45
N SER A 165 -10.60 -2.71 -25.08
CA SER A 165 -10.80 -3.42 -26.34
C SER A 165 -10.05 -2.71 -27.47
N GLU A 166 -9.41 -3.46 -28.36
CA GLU A 166 -8.75 -2.89 -29.56
C GLU A 166 -9.75 -2.20 -30.48
N GLU A 167 -10.99 -2.69 -30.49
CA GLU A 167 -12.10 -2.15 -31.28
C GLU A 167 -13.27 -1.70 -30.39
N LEU A 168 -14.05 -0.74 -30.87
CA LEU A 168 -15.28 -0.32 -30.20
C LEU A 168 -16.36 -1.40 -30.35
N LEU A 169 -16.76 -2.00 -29.22
CA LEU A 169 -17.76 -3.06 -29.20
C LEU A 169 -19.17 -2.51 -29.43
N LYS A 170 -20.07 -3.37 -29.93
CA LYS A 170 -21.49 -3.03 -30.09
C LYS A 170 -22.10 -2.64 -28.74
N TRP A 171 -22.98 -1.64 -28.77
CA TRP A 171 -23.70 -1.21 -27.58
C TRP A 171 -24.53 -2.35 -26.99
N GLU A 172 -24.29 -2.65 -25.72
CA GLU A 172 -25.07 -3.58 -24.91
C GLU A 172 -25.40 -2.92 -23.57
N LYS A 173 -26.61 -3.12 -23.05
CA LYS A 173 -27.01 -2.57 -21.75
C LYS A 173 -26.15 -3.18 -20.64
N ARG A 174 -25.31 -2.39 -19.99
CA ARG A 174 -24.45 -2.84 -18.86
C ARG A 174 -24.87 -2.32 -17.49
N PHE A 175 -25.54 -1.17 -17.43
CA PHE A 175 -26.08 -0.65 -16.18
C PHE A 175 -27.48 -1.25 -15.94
N PRO A 176 -27.69 -2.04 -14.87
CA PRO A 176 -29.01 -2.52 -14.49
C PRO A 176 -29.91 -1.35 -14.08
N ASP A 177 -31.22 -1.51 -14.23
CA ASP A 177 -32.17 -0.45 -13.86
C ASP A 177 -32.12 -0.14 -12.36
N ASP A 178 -31.78 -1.13 -11.53
CA ASP A 178 -31.67 -0.99 -10.08
C ASP A 178 -30.60 0.04 -9.69
N PHE A 179 -29.53 0.19 -10.47
CA PHE A 179 -28.54 1.25 -10.24
C PHE A 179 -29.19 2.64 -10.27
N TYR A 180 -30.07 2.88 -11.25
CA TYR A 180 -30.75 4.17 -11.39
C TYR A 180 -31.93 4.31 -10.42
N LYS A 181 -32.65 3.22 -10.13
CA LYS A 181 -33.73 3.24 -9.11
C LYS A 181 -33.19 3.65 -7.75
N GLU A 182 -32.08 3.04 -7.33
CA GLU A 182 -31.46 3.33 -6.04
C GLU A 182 -30.91 4.76 -5.99
N LEU A 183 -30.30 5.26 -7.07
CA LEU A 183 -29.87 6.66 -7.13
C LEU A 183 -31.03 7.64 -6.97
N PHE A 184 -32.18 7.37 -7.58
CA PHE A 184 -33.36 8.22 -7.45
C PHE A 184 -33.95 8.13 -6.03
N ARG A 185 -34.07 6.91 -5.49
CA ARG A 185 -34.53 6.66 -4.11
C ARG A 185 -33.69 7.43 -3.08
N LEU A 186 -32.37 7.31 -3.14
CA LEU A 186 -31.45 7.91 -2.17
C LEU A 186 -31.43 9.45 -2.18
N ASN A 187 -31.98 10.07 -3.23
CA ASN A 187 -32.05 11.52 -3.40
C ASN A 187 -33.49 12.05 -3.37
N ASP A 188 -34.46 11.22 -2.99
CA ASP A 188 -35.89 11.54 -2.98
C ASP A 188 -36.40 12.10 -4.33
N TRP A 189 -35.91 11.52 -5.44
CA TRP A 189 -36.36 11.86 -6.79
C TRP A 189 -37.42 10.89 -7.31
N ASP A 190 -38.41 11.43 -8.01
CA ASP A 190 -39.47 10.62 -8.63
C ASP A 190 -38.91 9.75 -9.76
N PHE A 191 -38.91 8.42 -9.56
CA PHE A 191 -38.58 7.45 -10.61
C PHE A 191 -39.77 7.21 -11.56
N THR A 192 -40.31 8.28 -12.14
CA THR A 192 -41.37 8.25 -13.16
C THR A 192 -40.79 8.51 -14.55
N THR A 193 -41.58 8.29 -15.61
CA THR A 193 -41.16 8.60 -17.00
C THR A 193 -40.70 10.06 -17.16
N LYS A 194 -41.36 11.01 -16.49
CA LYS A 194 -40.97 12.43 -16.45
C LYS A 194 -39.68 12.66 -15.66
N GLY A 195 -39.49 11.98 -14.53
CA GLY A 195 -38.27 12.08 -13.72
C GLY A 195 -37.04 11.51 -14.42
N ILE A 196 -37.18 10.39 -15.13
CA ILE A 196 -36.11 9.79 -15.95
C ILE A 196 -35.70 10.73 -17.08
N GLN A 197 -36.66 11.39 -17.75
CA GLN A 197 -36.38 12.37 -18.80
C GLN A 197 -35.65 13.61 -18.27
N LYS A 198 -35.95 14.04 -17.04
CA LYS A 198 -35.31 15.18 -16.36
C LYS A 198 -34.14 14.77 -15.46
N ARG A 199 -33.51 13.61 -15.73
CA ARG A 199 -32.44 13.08 -14.89
C ARG A 199 -31.36 14.15 -14.59
N PRO A 200 -30.99 14.35 -13.32
CA PRO A 200 -29.96 15.32 -12.97
C PRO A 200 -28.62 15.00 -13.62
N ALA A 201 -27.96 16.02 -14.17
CA ALA A 201 -26.65 15.89 -14.83
C ALA A 201 -25.55 15.36 -13.90
N ILE A 202 -25.72 15.56 -12.58
CA ILE A 202 -24.79 15.09 -11.53
C ILE A 202 -24.62 13.56 -11.53
N ILE A 203 -25.61 12.80 -12.02
CA ILE A 203 -25.54 11.33 -12.09
C ILE A 203 -24.34 10.88 -12.93
N GLY A 204 -24.00 11.60 -13.99
CA GLY A 204 -22.81 11.29 -14.81
C GLY A 204 -21.51 11.43 -14.01
N LYS A 205 -21.40 12.48 -13.19
CA LYS A 205 -20.26 12.69 -12.30
C LYS A 205 -20.17 11.58 -11.25
N TRP A 206 -21.30 11.22 -10.63
CA TRP A 206 -21.35 10.11 -9.68
C TRP A 206 -21.03 8.77 -10.32
N THR A 207 -21.48 8.52 -11.55
CA THR A 207 -21.14 7.29 -12.28
C THR A 207 -19.64 7.21 -12.54
N ASN A 208 -18.99 8.31 -12.92
CA ASN A 208 -17.54 8.34 -13.04
C ASN A 208 -16.87 8.02 -11.71
N THR A 209 -17.25 8.70 -10.62
CA THR A 209 -16.63 8.50 -9.32
C THR A 209 -16.88 7.11 -8.72
N LEU A 210 -18.11 6.62 -8.77
CA LEU A 210 -18.50 5.37 -8.12
C LEU A 210 -18.10 4.15 -8.94
N ILE A 211 -18.02 4.27 -10.28
CA ILE A 211 -17.79 3.13 -11.17
C ILE A 211 -16.43 3.23 -11.86
N TYR A 212 -16.25 4.21 -12.75
CA TYR A 212 -15.08 4.21 -13.62
C TYR A 212 -13.77 4.59 -12.93
N GLU A 213 -13.80 5.51 -11.95
CA GLU A 213 -12.64 5.87 -11.12
C GLU A 213 -12.24 4.76 -10.15
N GLN A 214 -13.05 3.70 -10.02
CA GLN A 214 -12.71 2.51 -9.23
C GLN A 214 -12.12 1.38 -10.08
N LEU A 215 -12.06 1.54 -11.41
CA LEU A 215 -11.23 0.68 -12.26
C LEU A 215 -9.75 1.01 -12.05
N PRO A 216 -8.82 0.14 -12.49
CA PRO A 216 -7.38 0.41 -12.35
C PRO A 216 -6.98 1.78 -12.89
N LYS A 217 -5.95 2.36 -12.28
CA LYS A 217 -5.42 3.68 -12.63
C LYS A 217 -5.15 3.78 -14.13
N GLY A 218 -5.57 4.89 -14.75
CA GLY A 218 -5.38 5.15 -16.18
C GLY A 218 -6.50 4.61 -17.09
N VAL A 219 -7.32 3.67 -16.63
CA VAL A 219 -8.39 3.08 -17.46
C VAL A 219 -9.44 4.14 -17.84
N LEU A 220 -9.89 4.98 -16.90
CA LEU A 220 -10.88 6.02 -17.20
C LEU A 220 -10.32 7.09 -18.15
N GLU A 221 -9.06 7.46 -17.99
CA GLU A 221 -8.36 8.40 -18.88
C GLU A 221 -8.32 7.85 -20.30
N GLU A 222 -7.89 6.61 -20.46
CA GLU A 222 -7.83 5.93 -21.76
C GLU A 222 -9.23 5.77 -22.38
N LEU A 223 -10.26 5.46 -21.57
CA LEU A 223 -11.65 5.38 -22.02
C LEU A 223 -12.17 6.73 -22.53
N LYS A 224 -11.83 7.85 -21.85
CA LYS A 224 -12.20 9.20 -22.28
C LYS A 224 -11.55 9.57 -23.61
N GLU A 225 -10.31 9.14 -23.82
CA GLU A 225 -9.55 9.43 -25.04
C GLU A 225 -10.01 8.57 -26.22
N ARG A 226 -10.13 7.25 -26.04
CA ARG A 226 -10.46 6.32 -27.12
C ARG A 226 -11.94 6.25 -27.47
N THR A 227 -12.84 6.54 -26.52
CA THR A 227 -14.27 6.37 -26.78
C THR A 227 -14.82 7.58 -27.54
N PRO A 228 -15.39 7.38 -28.75
CA PRO A 228 -16.03 8.47 -29.48
C PRO A 228 -17.13 9.16 -28.66
N LYS A 229 -17.36 10.46 -28.88
CA LYS A 229 -18.36 11.25 -28.13
C LYS A 229 -19.80 10.71 -28.23
N ASN A 230 -20.12 9.97 -29.30
CA ASN A 230 -21.41 9.33 -29.54
C ASN A 230 -21.49 7.90 -28.95
N ALA A 231 -20.40 7.38 -28.40
CA ALA A 231 -20.34 6.07 -27.78
C ALA A 231 -20.33 6.18 -26.24
N ARG A 232 -20.36 5.02 -25.58
CA ARG A 232 -20.36 4.86 -24.12
C ARG A 232 -19.07 4.17 -23.72
N TYR A 233 -18.46 4.57 -22.61
CA TYR A 233 -17.16 4.02 -22.19
C TYR A 233 -17.14 2.49 -22.08
N HIS A 234 -18.23 1.87 -21.61
CA HIS A 234 -18.32 0.42 -21.53
C HIS A 234 -18.21 -0.32 -22.89
N GLN A 235 -18.38 0.37 -24.02
CA GLN A 235 -18.16 -0.20 -25.36
C GLN A 235 -16.67 -0.34 -25.70
N SER A 236 -15.80 0.43 -25.06
CA SER A 236 -14.35 0.37 -25.26
C SER A 236 -13.65 -0.56 -24.26
N LEU A 237 -14.41 -1.21 -23.37
CA LEU A 237 -13.88 -2.18 -22.42
C LEU A 237 -13.80 -3.56 -23.05
N SER A 238 -12.71 -4.29 -22.78
CA SER A 238 -12.51 -5.66 -23.22
C SER A 238 -13.57 -6.60 -22.63
N LYS A 239 -13.94 -7.65 -23.36
CA LYS A 239 -14.94 -8.63 -22.91
C LYS A 239 -14.43 -9.52 -21.77
N ASP A 240 -13.13 -9.78 -21.74
CA ASP A 240 -12.54 -10.77 -20.84
C ASP A 240 -12.23 -10.19 -19.46
N ILE A 241 -11.85 -8.92 -19.37
CA ILE A 241 -11.42 -8.27 -18.12
C ILE A 241 -12.20 -6.99 -17.85
N GLY A 242 -12.27 -6.07 -18.82
CA GLY A 242 -12.83 -4.74 -18.62
C GLY A 242 -14.32 -4.75 -18.26
N GLN A 243 -15.14 -5.45 -19.05
CA GLN A 243 -16.58 -5.54 -18.83
C GLN A 243 -16.95 -6.34 -17.57
N PRO A 244 -16.34 -7.52 -17.28
CA PRO A 244 -16.58 -8.23 -16.03
C PRO A 244 -16.29 -7.38 -14.80
N ASN A 245 -15.18 -6.64 -14.79
CA ASN A 245 -14.80 -5.81 -13.66
C ASN A 245 -15.68 -4.57 -13.51
N LEU A 246 -16.12 -3.97 -14.63
CA LEU A 246 -17.15 -2.93 -14.62
C LEU A 246 -18.44 -3.45 -13.97
N THR A 247 -18.90 -4.63 -14.37
CA THR A 247 -20.12 -5.24 -13.83
C THR A 247 -19.99 -5.52 -12.33
N ALA A 248 -18.87 -6.10 -11.89
CA ALA A 248 -18.60 -6.35 -10.47
C ALA A 248 -18.68 -5.05 -9.65
N GLN A 249 -18.07 -3.98 -10.14
CA GLN A 249 -18.11 -2.68 -9.47
C GLN A 249 -19.52 -2.08 -9.43
N ILE A 250 -20.31 -2.20 -10.50
CA ILE A 250 -21.71 -1.75 -10.53
C ILE A 250 -22.52 -2.45 -9.45
N TYR A 251 -22.45 -3.78 -9.34
CA TYR A 251 -23.22 -4.51 -8.34
C TYR A 251 -22.75 -4.25 -6.91
N LYS A 252 -21.45 -4.08 -6.69
CA LYS A 252 -20.92 -3.63 -5.40
C LYS A 252 -21.53 -2.29 -4.99
N VAL A 253 -21.56 -1.31 -5.89
CA VAL A 253 -22.16 0.00 -5.62
C VAL A 253 -23.67 -0.10 -5.38
N ILE A 254 -24.39 -0.93 -6.15
CA ILE A 254 -25.82 -1.19 -5.90
C ILE A 254 -26.02 -1.74 -4.48
N GLY A 255 -25.23 -2.70 -4.03
CA GLY A 255 -25.33 -3.23 -2.66
C GLY A 255 -25.10 -2.17 -1.58
N ILE A 256 -24.16 -1.26 -1.80
CA ILE A 256 -23.92 -0.11 -0.90
C ILE A 256 -25.13 0.84 -0.90
N MET A 257 -25.71 1.10 -2.07
CA MET A 257 -26.89 1.95 -2.18
C MET A 257 -28.09 1.34 -1.46
N GLN A 258 -28.36 0.05 -1.67
CA GLN A 258 -29.49 -0.68 -1.06
C GLN A 258 -29.41 -0.74 0.47
N THR A 259 -28.20 -0.72 1.03
CA THR A 259 -27.96 -0.72 2.49
C THR A 259 -27.94 0.68 3.09
N SER A 260 -28.19 1.72 2.28
CA SER A 260 -28.18 3.10 2.72
C SER A 260 -29.57 3.72 2.65
N ASP A 261 -29.91 4.53 3.64
CA ASP A 261 -31.19 5.22 3.77
C ASP A 261 -31.24 6.46 2.88
N ASN A 262 -30.10 7.13 2.70
CA ASN A 262 -29.98 8.35 1.90
C ASN A 262 -28.58 8.49 1.27
N MET A 263 -28.44 9.45 0.35
CA MET A 263 -27.21 9.65 -0.40
C MET A 263 -26.00 9.97 0.48
N LYS A 264 -26.17 10.67 1.62
CA LYS A 264 -25.07 10.97 2.55
C LYS A 264 -24.49 9.69 3.15
N GLN A 265 -25.35 8.82 3.67
CA GLN A 265 -24.94 7.54 4.24
C GLN A 265 -24.29 6.62 3.19
N MET A 266 -24.79 6.65 1.95
CA MET A 266 -24.18 5.90 0.84
C MET A 266 -22.72 6.30 0.62
N TRP A 267 -22.42 7.60 0.57
CA TRP A 267 -21.04 8.08 0.44
C TRP A 267 -20.17 7.72 1.64
N GLU A 268 -20.70 7.74 2.86
CA GLU A 268 -19.98 7.33 4.07
C GLU A 268 -19.64 5.83 4.03
N ASN A 269 -20.61 4.98 3.67
CA ASN A 269 -20.43 3.54 3.50
C ASN A 269 -19.44 3.20 2.39
N PHE A 270 -19.53 3.89 1.25
CA PHE A 270 -18.59 3.74 0.14
C PHE A 270 -17.15 4.08 0.56
N LYS A 271 -16.94 5.21 1.24
CA LYS A 271 -15.62 5.60 1.78
C LYS A 271 -15.09 4.56 2.77
N LYS A 272 -15.95 4.05 3.66
CA LYS A 272 -15.58 3.04 4.66
C LYS A 272 -15.13 1.74 4.02
N ILE A 273 -15.81 1.26 2.99
CA ILE A 273 -15.41 0.07 2.24
C ILE A 273 -14.07 0.31 1.54
N LYS A 274 -13.91 1.45 0.86
CA LYS A 274 -12.66 1.78 0.18
C LYS A 274 -11.45 1.81 1.12
N LEU A 275 -11.62 2.33 2.33
CA LEU A 275 -10.56 2.31 3.35
C LEU A 275 -10.18 0.88 3.78
N ARG A 276 -11.15 -0.04 3.85
CA ARG A 276 -10.90 -1.44 4.22
C ARG A 276 -10.22 -2.24 3.13
N GLU A 277 -10.54 -1.99 1.86
CA GLU A 277 -9.89 -2.65 0.72
C GLU A 277 -8.41 -2.24 0.56
N GLN A 278 -8.02 -1.11 1.16
CA GLN A 278 -6.64 -0.69 1.26
C GLN A 278 -5.89 -1.33 2.44
N ASP A 279 -6.61 -1.98 3.36
CA ASP A 279 -6.14 -2.53 4.64
C ASP A 279 -6.07 -4.08 4.63
N GLU A 280 -6.23 -4.75 3.47
CA GLU A 280 -6.30 -6.23 3.37
C GLU A 280 -4.94 -6.94 3.53
N ASP A 281 -4.33 -6.83 4.72
CA ASP A 281 -3.47 -7.88 5.27
C ASP A 281 -4.35 -8.81 6.12
N ILE A 282 -5.02 -9.77 5.49
CA ILE A 282 -5.79 -10.80 6.19
C ILE A 282 -4.85 -11.97 6.52
N GLU A 283 -4.44 -12.09 7.79
CA GLU A 283 -3.73 -13.26 8.28
C GLU A 283 -4.70 -14.36 8.74
N PHE A 284 -4.48 -15.57 8.21
CA PHE A 284 -5.16 -16.78 8.64
C PHE A 284 -4.26 -17.60 9.58
N ASP A 285 -4.86 -18.33 10.53
CA ASP A 285 -4.13 -19.31 11.33
C ASP A 285 -3.80 -20.57 10.50
N GLU A 286 -2.99 -21.47 11.07
CA GLU A 286 -2.60 -22.75 10.44
C GLU A 286 -3.78 -23.68 10.14
N LYS A 287 -4.99 -23.34 10.59
CA LYS A 287 -6.25 -24.06 10.37
C LYS A 287 -7.21 -23.30 9.43
N GLY A 288 -6.75 -22.21 8.80
CA GLY A 288 -7.52 -21.42 7.84
C GLY A 288 -8.60 -20.53 8.47
N ARG A 289 -8.51 -20.22 9.77
CA ARG A 289 -9.44 -19.31 10.47
C ARG A 289 -8.84 -17.90 10.51
N LEU A 290 -9.69 -16.88 10.51
CA LEU A 290 -9.26 -15.50 10.76
C LEU A 290 -8.53 -15.45 12.12
N LYS A 291 -7.30 -14.92 12.15
CA LYS A 291 -6.70 -14.51 13.42
C LYS A 291 -7.52 -13.34 13.95
N GLU A 292 -8.30 -13.55 14.99
CA GLU A 292 -8.82 -12.43 15.78
C GLU A 292 -7.63 -11.67 16.38
N LYS A 293 -7.67 -10.34 16.30
CA LYS A 293 -6.64 -9.44 16.84
C LYS A 293 -6.56 -9.51 18.36
#